data_AF-A6KQZ8-F1
#
_entry.id   AF-A6KQZ8-F1
#
_cell.length_a   1.000
_cell.length_b   1.000
_cell.length_c   1.000
_cell.angle_alpha   90.00
_cell.angle_beta   90.00
_cell.angle_gamma   90.00
#
_symmetry.space_group_name_H-M   'P 1'
#
loop_
_entity.id
_entity.type
_entity.pdbx_description
1 polymer ?
#
loop_
_entity_poly.entity_id
_entity_poly.type
_entity_poly.pdbx_seq_one_letter_code
_entity_poly.pdbx_strand_id
1 'polypeptide(L)'
;MASWQHQGSLPDLNTCLPRTLFLLALLGGVSGLRECLILQSVKGSTVSCHGPTEFPSSLPADTVHLSVEFSSLTQLPAAALQGCPGLQELHLSSNRLQELSPGLLAPVPRLRVLDLTRNALRSLPPGLFRSSAALNTLVLRENQLQEASARWLQGLDALGYLDLAENRLRSLPARLLANLGALHTLDLGHNLLESLPEGFLRGPRRLQRLHLEGNRLQRLEAGLLAPQPFLGVLFLNDNQLTAVAADSFRGLKQLDMLDLSNNSLSSTPPGLWAFLGRPTRDMQDGFDVSHNPWVCDKDLVDLCRWLAANRHKMFSQNDTLCAGPEAVRGQRLLDVAELGTL
;
A
#
# COMPACT_ATOMS: atom_id res chain seq x y z
N MET A 1 -26.75 1.67 6.14
CA MET A 1 -26.34 2.57 7.24
C MET A 1 -26.29 1.76 8.52
N ALA A 2 -25.12 1.23 8.87
CA ALA A 2 -24.80 0.68 10.17
C ALA A 2 -23.27 0.70 10.31
N SER A 3 -22.79 1.36 11.35
CA SER A 3 -21.40 1.60 11.72
C SER A 3 -20.76 0.35 12.31
N TRP A 4 -19.54 0.00 11.87
CA TRP A 4 -18.74 -1.07 12.45
C TRP A 4 -17.61 -0.50 13.32
N GLN A 5 -17.61 -0.87 14.60
CA GLN A 5 -16.48 -0.81 15.52
C GLN A 5 -16.23 -2.24 16.05
N HIS A 6 -15.04 -2.79 15.81
CA HIS A 6 -14.37 -3.85 16.60
C HIS A 6 -12.89 -3.85 16.14
N GLN A 7 -11.94 -3.28 16.89
CA GLN A 7 -11.12 -3.86 17.97
C GLN A 7 -10.38 -5.17 17.63
N GLY A 8 -9.07 -5.02 17.36
CA GLY A 8 -8.06 -6.06 17.20
C GLY A 8 -6.66 -5.46 16.99
N SER A 9 -6.04 -5.00 18.08
CA SER A 9 -4.61 -4.70 18.33
C SER A 9 -3.64 -4.44 17.16
N LEU A 10 -3.33 -3.15 16.95
CA LEU A 10 -2.18 -2.60 16.20
C LEU A 10 -0.87 -2.69 17.03
N PRO A 11 0.31 -2.88 16.42
CA PRO A 11 1.56 -2.56 17.08
C PRO A 11 1.89 -1.06 16.93
N ASP A 12 2.25 -0.46 18.07
CA ASP A 12 2.90 0.82 18.34
C ASP A 12 2.21 2.14 17.95
N LEU A 13 1.43 2.64 18.92
CA LEU A 13 1.12 4.05 19.14
C LEU A 13 2.41 4.85 19.43
N ASN A 14 3.01 5.44 18.40
CA ASN A 14 3.85 6.64 18.55
C ASN A 14 3.52 7.75 17.53
N THR A 15 2.38 7.64 16.83
CA THR A 15 1.92 8.59 15.82
C THR A 15 0.87 9.60 16.35
N CYS A 16 0.69 9.71 17.67
CA CYS A 16 -0.30 10.62 18.28
C CYS A 16 0.30 11.71 19.19
N LEU A 17 1.52 12.17 18.90
CA LEU A 17 2.10 13.34 19.56
C LEU A 17 1.89 14.73 18.91
N PRO A 18 1.19 14.93 17.76
CA PRO A 18 0.88 16.29 17.31
C PRO A 18 -0.46 16.83 17.85
N ARG A 19 -1.38 15.97 18.33
CA ARG A 19 -2.72 16.41 18.79
C ARG A 19 -2.74 17.04 20.19
N THR A 20 -1.85 16.63 21.08
CA THR A 20 -1.75 17.17 22.44
C THR A 20 -1.08 18.54 22.50
N LEU A 21 -0.20 18.85 21.54
CA LEU A 21 0.38 20.20 21.37
C LEU A 21 -0.61 21.21 20.78
N PHE A 22 -1.58 20.75 19.98
CA PHE A 22 -2.62 21.60 19.40
C PHE A 22 -3.60 22.20 20.43
N LEU A 23 -3.89 21.46 21.52
CA LEU A 23 -4.77 21.95 22.60
C LEU A 23 -4.11 23.04 23.47
N LEU A 24 -2.78 23.06 23.55
CA LEU A 24 -2.04 24.09 24.28
C LEU A 24 -1.89 25.40 23.48
N ALA A 25 -1.95 25.34 22.14
CA ALA A 25 -1.89 26.52 21.28
C ALA A 25 -3.20 27.34 21.26
N LEU A 26 -4.35 26.75 21.66
CA LEU A 26 -5.65 27.42 21.67
C LEU A 26 -5.94 28.20 22.98
N LEU A 27 -5.10 28.03 24.02
CA LEU A 27 -5.29 28.67 25.32
C LEU A 27 -4.39 29.90 25.55
N GLY A 28 -3.50 30.22 24.61
CA GLY A 28 -2.64 31.39 24.68
C GLY A 28 -2.72 32.18 23.39
N GLY A 29 -3.23 33.41 23.46
CA GLY A 29 -3.24 34.33 22.33
C GLY A 29 -1.83 34.58 21.82
N VAL A 30 -1.49 34.02 20.66
CA VAL A 30 -0.32 34.42 19.89
C VAL A 30 -0.80 34.80 18.50
N SER A 31 -1.01 36.09 18.32
CA SER A 31 -1.14 36.73 17.02
C SER A 31 0.18 36.60 16.26
N GLY A 32 0.26 35.69 15.28
CA GLY A 32 1.37 35.62 14.31
C GLY A 32 1.89 34.21 13.98
N LEU A 33 1.07 33.30 13.42
CA LEU A 33 1.54 31.99 12.94
C LEU A 33 2.15 32.09 11.52
N ARG A 34 3.28 32.80 11.39
CA ARG A 34 4.07 32.85 10.14
C ARG A 34 5.40 32.09 10.21
N GLU A 35 5.68 31.39 11.32
CA GLU A 35 7.00 30.80 11.55
C GLU A 35 6.89 29.31 11.91
N CYS A 36 7.88 28.55 11.47
CA CYS A 36 8.04 27.15 11.82
C CYS A 36 8.29 27.00 13.33
N LEU A 37 7.66 26.01 13.94
CA LEU A 37 7.97 25.58 15.31
C LEU A 37 9.27 24.78 15.31
N ILE A 38 10.20 25.13 16.20
CA ILE A 38 11.47 24.41 16.40
C ILE A 38 11.50 23.87 17.82
N LEU A 39 11.62 22.55 17.96
CA LEU A 39 11.79 21.85 19.23
C LEU A 39 13.18 21.22 19.29
N GLN A 40 14.00 21.67 20.24
CA GLN A 40 15.36 21.19 20.41
C GLN A 40 15.44 20.08 21.46
N SER A 41 16.28 19.08 21.21
CA SER A 41 16.50 17.93 22.08
C SER A 41 17.96 17.47 22.00
N VAL A 42 18.41 16.73 23.01
CA VAL A 42 19.71 16.03 22.98
C VAL A 42 19.84 15.05 21.80
N LYS A 43 18.72 14.65 21.19
CA LYS A 43 18.70 13.77 20.01
C LYS A 43 18.67 14.53 18.67
N GLY A 44 18.66 15.86 18.69
CA GLY A 44 18.54 16.73 17.52
C GLY A 44 17.23 17.52 17.48
N SER A 45 17.14 18.46 16.54
CA SER A 45 15.99 19.37 16.39
C SER A 45 14.86 18.75 15.57
N THR A 46 13.62 19.03 15.99
CA THR A 46 12.39 18.80 15.23
C THR A 46 11.86 20.14 14.74
N VAL A 47 11.65 20.28 13.44
CA VAL A 47 11.13 21.50 12.81
C VAL A 47 9.79 21.19 12.17
N SER A 48 8.75 21.94 12.52
CA SER A 48 7.40 21.77 11.98
C SER A 48 6.85 23.10 11.50
N CYS A 49 6.58 23.19 10.20
CA CYS A 49 6.08 24.37 9.54
C CYS A 49 4.64 24.10 9.06
N HIS A 50 3.71 24.97 9.44
CA HIS A 50 2.32 24.92 8.98
C HIS A 50 1.94 26.24 8.33
N GLY A 51 1.55 26.18 7.06
CA GLY A 51 1.14 27.35 6.30
C GLY A 51 2.23 28.33 5.78
N PRO A 52 3.55 28.05 5.75
CA PRO A 52 4.43 28.92 4.97
C PRO A 52 4.12 28.80 3.48
N THR A 53 4.17 29.91 2.73
CA THR A 53 4.05 29.89 1.25
C THR A 53 5.36 29.53 0.57
N GLU A 54 6.46 29.53 1.32
CA GLU A 54 7.82 29.29 0.86
C GLU A 54 8.54 28.31 1.80
N PHE A 55 9.50 27.57 1.27
CA PHE A 55 10.30 26.66 2.07
C PHE A 55 11.20 27.47 3.05
N PRO A 56 11.37 27.05 4.32
CA PRO A 56 12.18 27.78 5.29
C PRO A 56 13.62 28.00 4.79
N SER A 57 14.09 29.24 4.86
CA SER A 57 15.40 29.64 4.35
C SER A 57 16.58 29.18 5.21
N SER A 58 16.32 28.89 6.48
CA SER A 58 17.33 28.36 7.41
C SER A 58 16.73 27.29 8.31
N LEU A 59 17.54 26.27 8.59
CA LEU A 59 17.18 25.14 9.44
C LEU A 59 18.36 24.88 10.40
N PRO A 60 18.10 24.47 11.66
CA PRO A 60 19.15 24.05 12.56
C PRO A 60 20.00 22.92 11.97
N ALA A 61 21.32 22.97 12.14
CA ALA A 61 22.23 21.96 11.55
C ALA A 61 22.03 20.56 12.14
N ASP A 62 21.50 20.49 13.36
CA ASP A 62 21.17 19.26 14.08
C ASP A 62 19.72 18.79 13.82
N THR A 63 19.03 19.32 12.80
CA THR A 63 17.67 18.90 12.44
C THR A 63 17.65 17.42 12.07
N VAL A 64 16.78 16.67 12.75
CA VAL A 64 16.56 15.23 12.54
C VAL A 64 15.18 14.97 11.93
N HIS A 65 14.19 15.79 12.25
CA HIS A 65 12.83 15.73 11.70
C HIS A 65 12.44 17.09 11.14
N LEU A 66 11.99 17.10 9.88
CA LEU A 66 11.46 18.28 9.22
C LEU A 66 10.08 17.97 8.62
N SER A 67 9.07 18.71 9.06
CA SER A 67 7.74 18.72 8.47
C SER A 67 7.47 20.11 7.89
N VAL A 68 7.15 20.15 6.59
CA VAL A 68 6.67 21.35 5.88
C VAL A 68 5.44 20.95 5.08
N GLU A 69 4.29 20.96 5.74
CA GLU A 69 3.05 20.39 5.24
C GLU A 69 1.98 21.46 5.06
N PHE A 70 0.98 21.21 4.21
CA PHE A 70 -0.16 22.12 3.99
C PHE A 70 0.26 23.54 3.59
N SER A 71 1.35 23.65 2.84
CA SER A 71 2.07 24.90 2.57
C SER A 71 1.94 25.38 1.11
N SER A 72 1.16 24.66 0.30
CA SER A 72 0.95 24.95 -1.14
C SER A 72 2.24 25.08 -1.95
N LEU A 73 3.36 24.51 -1.48
CA LEU A 73 4.66 24.60 -2.14
C LEU A 73 4.60 23.95 -3.51
N THR A 74 5.02 24.66 -4.55
CA THR A 74 5.05 24.13 -5.92
C THR A 74 6.40 23.54 -6.31
N GLN A 75 7.48 24.03 -5.68
CA GLN A 75 8.86 23.58 -5.88
C GLN A 75 9.64 23.72 -4.56
N LEU A 76 10.76 23.01 -4.48
CA LEU A 76 11.75 23.18 -3.42
C LEU A 76 13.01 23.86 -3.97
N PRO A 77 13.64 24.76 -3.21
CA PRO A 77 14.97 25.26 -3.55
C PRO A 77 15.97 24.10 -3.74
N ALA A 78 16.87 24.20 -4.72
CA ALA A 78 17.85 23.14 -4.99
C ALA A 78 18.76 22.84 -3.77
N ALA A 79 19.03 23.85 -2.95
CA ALA A 79 19.84 23.75 -1.74
C ALA A 79 19.01 23.61 -0.44
N ALA A 80 17.71 23.28 -0.54
CA ALA A 80 16.78 23.26 0.60
C ALA A 80 17.28 22.45 1.81
N LEU A 81 18.05 21.39 1.59
CA LEU A 81 18.51 20.47 2.63
C LEU A 81 20.02 20.52 2.91
N GLN A 82 20.76 21.47 2.32
CA GLN A 82 22.23 21.48 2.35
C GLN A 82 22.84 21.65 3.77
N GLY A 83 22.08 22.21 4.71
CA GLY A 83 22.53 22.48 6.08
C GLY A 83 22.18 21.41 7.12
N CYS A 84 21.47 20.33 6.77
CA CYS A 84 20.92 19.39 7.75
C CYS A 84 21.34 17.93 7.51
N PRO A 85 22.65 17.61 7.54
CA PRO A 85 23.14 16.27 7.21
C PRO A 85 22.66 15.16 8.17
N GLY A 86 22.14 15.54 9.33
CA GLY A 86 21.55 14.66 10.33
C GLY A 86 20.08 14.27 10.07
N LEU A 87 19.44 14.82 9.04
CA LEU A 87 18.01 14.62 8.78
C LEU A 87 17.69 13.14 8.57
N GLN A 88 16.70 12.63 9.31
CA GLN A 88 16.21 11.25 9.25
C GLN A 88 14.79 11.18 8.71
N GLU A 89 13.98 12.21 8.92
CA GLU A 89 12.59 12.23 8.48
C GLU A 89 12.26 13.55 7.79
N LEU A 90 11.74 13.45 6.57
CA LEU A 90 11.30 14.57 5.76
C LEU A 90 9.85 14.36 5.35
N HIS A 91 8.97 15.21 5.88
CA HIS A 91 7.54 15.20 5.62
C HIS A 91 7.16 16.45 4.82
N LEU A 92 6.73 16.25 3.57
CA LEU A 92 6.36 17.29 2.62
C LEU A 92 4.92 17.09 2.12
N SER A 93 4.10 16.44 2.94
CA SER A 93 2.75 16.05 2.57
C SER A 93 1.85 17.27 2.31
N SER A 94 0.81 17.07 1.49
CA SER A 94 -0.24 18.07 1.25
C SER A 94 0.30 19.41 0.73
N ASN A 95 1.22 19.33 -0.24
CA ASN A 95 1.75 20.47 -0.99
C ASN A 95 1.30 20.39 -2.45
N ARG A 96 1.98 21.10 -3.35
CA ARG A 96 1.70 21.13 -4.80
C ARG A 96 2.97 20.86 -5.61
N LEU A 97 3.92 20.10 -5.04
CA LEU A 97 5.20 19.82 -5.69
C LEU A 97 4.96 19.08 -6.99
N GLN A 98 5.41 19.64 -8.10
CA GLN A 98 5.24 19.04 -9.43
C GLN A 98 6.46 18.23 -9.87
N GLU A 99 7.63 18.60 -9.35
CA GLU A 99 8.91 17.96 -9.64
C GLU A 99 9.83 18.08 -8.43
N LEU A 100 10.85 17.21 -8.40
CA LEU A 100 11.93 17.25 -7.44
C LEU A 100 13.25 17.44 -8.19
N SER A 101 14.20 18.14 -7.59
CA SER A 101 15.54 18.25 -8.16
C SER A 101 16.29 16.92 -7.96
N PRO A 102 17.09 16.44 -8.94
CA PRO A 102 17.80 15.16 -8.83
C PRO A 102 18.77 15.07 -7.65
N GLY A 103 19.30 16.21 -7.20
CA GLY A 103 20.25 16.32 -6.10
C GLY A 103 19.62 16.66 -4.74
N LEU A 104 18.29 16.75 -4.65
CA LEU A 104 17.59 17.21 -3.44
C LEU A 104 18.04 16.45 -2.18
N LEU A 105 18.15 15.12 -2.28
CA LEU A 105 18.45 14.24 -1.15
C LEU A 105 19.94 13.98 -0.94
N ALA A 106 20.82 14.47 -1.81
CA ALA A 106 22.25 14.25 -1.71
C ALA A 106 22.87 14.76 -0.37
N PRO A 107 22.43 15.90 0.20
CA PRO A 107 22.95 16.38 1.47
C PRO A 107 22.47 15.62 2.71
N VAL A 108 21.45 14.75 2.60
CA VAL A 108 20.78 14.09 3.72
C VAL A 108 20.91 12.56 3.67
N PRO A 109 22.14 12.01 3.76
CA PRO A 109 22.38 10.57 3.55
C PRO A 109 21.78 9.68 4.65
N ARG A 110 21.32 10.25 5.77
CA ARG A 110 20.72 9.55 6.90
C ARG A 110 19.20 9.45 6.83
N LEU A 111 18.60 9.92 5.74
CA LEU A 111 17.15 9.92 5.58
C LEU A 111 16.59 8.49 5.64
N ARG A 112 15.59 8.29 6.50
CA ARG A 112 14.90 7.02 6.76
C ARG A 112 13.45 7.06 6.29
N VAL A 113 12.81 8.22 6.41
CA VAL A 113 11.41 8.44 6.02
C VAL A 113 11.34 9.63 5.07
N LEU A 114 10.70 9.42 3.92
CA LEU A 114 10.32 10.48 3.00
C LEU A 114 8.83 10.35 2.70
N ASP A 115 8.06 11.35 3.15
CA ASP A 115 6.63 11.47 2.86
C ASP A 115 6.38 12.62 1.88
N LEU A 116 5.88 12.27 0.70
CA LEU A 116 5.50 13.16 -0.39
C LEU A 116 4.00 13.04 -0.73
N THR A 117 3.20 12.52 0.20
CA THR A 117 1.76 12.29 0.04
C THR A 117 1.04 13.56 -0.39
N ARG A 118 0.02 13.44 -1.26
CA ARG A 118 -0.81 14.59 -1.68
C ARG A 118 0.02 15.73 -2.27
N ASN A 119 0.76 15.42 -3.32
CA ASN A 119 1.48 16.40 -4.14
C ASN A 119 1.03 16.29 -5.62
N ALA A 120 1.72 16.96 -6.53
CA ALA A 120 1.39 16.96 -7.96
C ALA A 120 2.50 16.29 -8.79
N LEU A 121 3.29 15.37 -8.20
CA LEU A 121 4.43 14.76 -8.85
C LEU A 121 3.96 13.87 -10.01
N ARG A 122 4.54 14.09 -11.20
CA ARG A 122 4.25 13.28 -12.40
C ARG A 122 5.29 12.19 -12.64
N SER A 123 6.49 12.39 -12.13
CA SER A 123 7.61 11.45 -12.18
C SER A 123 8.63 11.76 -11.08
N LEU A 124 9.56 10.83 -10.86
CA LEU A 124 10.75 11.07 -10.04
C LEU A 124 12.00 11.20 -10.93
N PRO A 125 12.91 12.13 -10.62
CA PRO A 125 14.15 12.28 -11.37
C PRO A 125 15.06 11.04 -11.19
N PRO A 126 15.77 10.60 -12.25
CA PRO A 126 16.71 9.49 -12.14
C PRO A 126 17.81 9.76 -11.10
N GLY A 127 18.03 8.80 -10.19
CA GLY A 127 19.10 8.89 -9.21
C GLY A 127 18.81 9.76 -7.99
N LEU A 128 17.56 10.21 -7.80
CA LEU A 128 17.11 10.95 -6.61
C LEU A 128 17.61 10.31 -5.30
N PHE A 129 17.60 8.98 -5.23
CA PHE A 129 17.92 8.21 -4.03
C PHE A 129 19.33 7.62 -3.99
N ARG A 130 20.26 8.05 -4.87
CA ARG A 130 21.63 7.50 -4.92
C ARG A 130 22.36 7.57 -3.57
N SER A 131 22.03 8.56 -2.74
CA SER A 131 22.64 8.78 -1.44
C SER A 131 21.76 8.35 -0.26
N SER A 132 20.58 7.76 -0.53
CA SER A 132 19.55 7.47 0.48
C SER A 132 19.49 5.98 0.86
N ALA A 133 20.65 5.34 1.03
CA ALA A 133 20.74 3.91 1.32
C ALA A 133 20.08 3.49 2.65
N ALA A 134 19.86 4.44 3.57
CA ALA A 134 19.18 4.23 4.84
C ALA A 134 17.65 4.40 4.76
N LEU A 135 17.10 4.79 3.60
CA LEU A 135 15.68 5.05 3.43
C LEU A 135 14.89 3.75 3.57
N ASN A 136 14.00 3.71 4.54
CA ASN A 136 13.16 2.57 4.87
C ASN A 136 11.71 2.78 4.42
N THR A 137 11.22 4.01 4.53
CA THR A 137 9.84 4.38 4.22
C THR A 137 9.81 5.44 3.14
N LEU A 138 9.16 5.12 2.03
CA LEU A 138 8.90 6.06 0.93
C LEU A 138 7.40 6.10 0.65
N VAL A 139 6.79 7.26 0.86
CA VAL A 139 5.35 7.49 0.63
C VAL A 139 5.18 8.49 -0.50
N LEU A 140 4.57 8.04 -1.59
CA LEU A 140 4.26 8.80 -2.80
C LEU A 140 2.76 8.79 -3.11
N ARG A 141 1.95 8.41 -2.12
CA ARG A 141 0.50 8.32 -2.18
C ARG A 141 -0.15 9.61 -2.69
N GLU A 142 -1.26 9.51 -3.41
CA GLU A 142 -2.05 10.68 -3.84
C GLU A 142 -1.21 11.69 -4.65
N ASN A 143 -0.48 11.20 -5.66
CA ASN A 143 0.27 12.01 -6.63
C ASN A 143 -0.30 11.83 -8.06
N GLN A 144 0.44 12.23 -9.09
CA GLN A 144 0.04 12.14 -10.50
C GLN A 144 1.00 11.25 -11.31
N LEU A 145 1.63 10.27 -10.67
CA LEU A 145 2.59 9.36 -11.31
C LEU A 145 1.89 8.49 -12.36
N GLN A 146 2.34 8.53 -13.61
CA GLN A 146 1.73 7.81 -14.73
C GLN A 146 2.56 6.62 -15.22
N GLU A 147 3.88 6.78 -15.25
CA GLU A 147 4.82 5.77 -15.73
C GLU A 147 5.96 5.62 -14.74
N ALA A 148 6.13 4.42 -14.21
CA ALA A 148 7.27 4.09 -13.36
C ALA A 148 8.51 3.76 -14.19
N SER A 149 9.68 4.22 -13.75
CA SER A 149 10.97 3.85 -14.33
C SER A 149 11.67 2.81 -13.46
N ALA A 150 12.34 1.83 -14.08
CA ALA A 150 13.16 0.85 -13.36
C ALA A 150 14.32 1.48 -12.57
N ARG A 151 14.64 2.76 -12.84
CA ARG A 151 15.70 3.51 -12.15
C ARG A 151 15.19 4.35 -10.97
N TRP A 152 13.88 4.46 -10.77
CA TRP A 152 13.32 5.27 -9.69
C TRP A 152 13.82 4.85 -8.33
N LEU A 153 13.91 3.54 -8.07
CA LEU A 153 14.17 3.00 -6.74
C LEU A 153 15.62 2.47 -6.60
N GLN A 154 16.52 2.91 -7.49
CA GLN A 154 17.92 2.47 -7.44
C GLN A 154 18.63 3.03 -6.20
N GLY A 155 19.27 2.15 -5.42
CA GLY A 155 20.00 2.51 -4.18
C GLY A 155 19.16 2.35 -2.91
N LEU A 156 17.89 1.98 -3.01
CA LEU A 156 16.96 1.80 -1.89
C LEU A 156 17.02 0.39 -1.30
N ASP A 157 18.21 -0.10 -0.97
CA ASP A 157 18.42 -1.50 -0.54
C ASP A 157 17.78 -1.81 0.83
N ALA A 158 17.58 -0.79 1.67
CA ALA A 158 16.96 -0.89 2.99
C ALA A 158 15.44 -0.61 3.00
N LEU A 159 14.83 -0.35 1.85
CA LEU A 159 13.42 0.06 1.77
C LEU A 159 12.51 -1.09 2.20
N GLY A 160 11.79 -0.90 3.30
CA GLY A 160 10.82 -1.83 3.86
C GLY A 160 9.37 -1.52 3.47
N TYR A 161 9.06 -0.22 3.34
CA TYR A 161 7.72 0.27 3.02
C TYR A 161 7.75 1.19 1.79
N LEU A 162 7.00 0.80 0.76
CA LEU A 162 6.77 1.62 -0.44
C LEU A 162 5.28 1.78 -0.67
N ASP A 163 4.82 3.03 -0.69
CA ASP A 163 3.45 3.39 -0.98
C ASP A 163 3.38 4.29 -2.22
N LEU A 164 2.74 3.75 -3.26
CA LEU A 164 2.46 4.37 -4.54
C LEU A 164 0.94 4.45 -4.78
N ALA A 165 0.12 4.30 -3.74
CA ALA A 165 -1.32 4.26 -3.85
C ALA A 165 -1.90 5.56 -4.39
N GLU A 166 -3.12 5.50 -4.94
CA GLU A 166 -3.86 6.69 -5.41
C GLU A 166 -3.05 7.56 -6.39
N ASN A 167 -2.39 6.90 -7.33
CA ASN A 167 -1.67 7.53 -8.44
C ASN A 167 -2.39 7.21 -9.77
N ARG A 168 -1.70 7.36 -10.91
CA ARG A 168 -2.25 7.10 -12.25
C ARG A 168 -1.42 6.09 -13.02
N LEU A 169 -0.75 5.18 -12.31
CA LEU A 169 0.16 4.21 -12.91
C LEU A 169 -0.64 3.23 -13.77
N ARG A 170 -0.27 3.13 -15.06
CA ARG A 170 -0.92 2.22 -16.01
C ARG A 170 -0.15 0.92 -16.20
N SER A 171 1.17 0.98 -16.02
CA SER A 171 2.07 -0.16 -16.13
C SER A 171 3.27 0.03 -15.22
N LEU A 172 3.92 -1.08 -14.89
CA LEU A 172 5.14 -1.12 -14.07
C LEU A 172 6.24 -1.82 -14.85
N PRO A 173 7.49 -1.34 -14.78
CA PRO A 173 8.61 -2.06 -15.38
C PRO A 173 8.92 -3.30 -14.53
N ALA A 174 9.20 -4.43 -15.20
CA ALA A 174 9.47 -5.72 -14.56
C ALA A 174 10.57 -5.67 -13.49
N ARG A 175 11.54 -4.75 -13.65
CA ARG A 175 12.69 -4.60 -12.75
C ARG A 175 12.55 -3.46 -11.73
N LEU A 176 11.37 -2.84 -11.58
CA LEU A 176 11.16 -1.77 -10.61
C LEU A 176 11.59 -2.17 -9.19
N LEU A 177 11.23 -3.39 -8.78
CA LEU A 177 11.48 -3.89 -7.42
C LEU A 177 12.72 -4.78 -7.32
N ALA A 178 13.53 -4.90 -8.38
CA ALA A 178 14.55 -5.95 -8.51
C ALA A 178 15.58 -5.99 -7.36
N ASN A 179 15.87 -4.83 -6.75
CA ASN A 179 16.87 -4.70 -5.68
C ASN A 179 16.24 -4.48 -4.29
N LEU A 180 14.91 -4.50 -4.17
CA LEU A 180 14.22 -4.17 -2.91
C LEU A 180 14.07 -5.42 -2.02
N GLY A 181 15.19 -6.00 -1.63
CA GLY A 181 15.23 -7.27 -0.88
C GLY A 181 14.63 -7.17 0.54
N ALA A 182 14.63 -5.97 1.13
CA ALA A 182 14.08 -5.70 2.46
C ALA A 182 12.57 -5.38 2.46
N LEU A 183 11.97 -5.19 1.28
CA LEU A 183 10.58 -4.73 1.15
C LEU A 183 9.60 -5.73 1.79
N HIS A 184 8.83 -5.25 2.76
CA HIS A 184 7.81 -6.02 3.46
C HIS A 184 6.39 -5.49 3.19
N THR A 185 6.24 -4.24 2.76
CA THR A 185 4.94 -3.67 2.40
C THR A 185 5.06 -2.91 1.09
N LEU A 186 4.21 -3.30 0.14
CA LEU A 186 4.05 -2.63 -1.14
C LEU A 186 2.58 -2.24 -1.31
N ASP A 187 2.35 -0.94 -1.43
CA ASP A 187 1.04 -0.41 -1.76
C ASP A 187 1.01 0.18 -3.17
N LEU A 188 0.17 -0.41 -4.02
CA LEU A 188 -0.13 -0.01 -5.40
C LEU A 188 -1.64 0.20 -5.59
N GLY A 189 -2.41 0.28 -4.51
CA GLY A 189 -3.85 0.42 -4.52
C GLY A 189 -4.31 1.67 -5.28
N HIS A 190 -5.54 1.65 -5.81
CA HIS A 190 -6.17 2.78 -6.48
C HIS A 190 -5.31 3.41 -7.58
N ASN A 191 -4.74 2.58 -8.46
CA ASN A 191 -4.04 2.98 -9.67
C ASN A 191 -4.83 2.54 -10.92
N LEU A 192 -4.20 2.50 -12.09
CA LEU A 192 -4.81 2.13 -13.37
C LEU A 192 -4.15 0.88 -13.96
N LEU A 193 -3.59 0.00 -13.12
CA LEU A 193 -2.82 -1.16 -13.57
C LEU A 193 -3.75 -2.20 -14.19
N GLU A 194 -3.48 -2.58 -15.44
CA GLU A 194 -4.24 -3.64 -16.15
C GLU A 194 -3.61 -5.03 -15.94
N SER A 195 -2.32 -5.08 -15.66
CA SER A 195 -1.57 -6.29 -15.34
C SER A 195 -0.31 -5.97 -14.54
N LEU A 196 0.29 -7.01 -13.95
CA LEU A 196 1.64 -6.95 -13.39
C LEU A 196 2.61 -7.73 -14.29
N PRO A 197 3.83 -7.21 -14.53
CA PRO A 197 4.78 -7.88 -15.40
C PRO A 197 5.27 -9.20 -14.79
N GLU A 198 5.66 -10.16 -15.64
CA GLU A 198 6.20 -11.43 -15.18
C GLU A 198 7.41 -11.21 -14.27
N GLY A 199 7.43 -11.88 -13.13
CA GLY A 199 8.54 -11.81 -12.19
C GLY A 199 8.67 -10.48 -11.45
N PHE A 200 7.66 -9.59 -11.52
CA PHE A 200 7.63 -8.32 -10.79
C PHE A 200 8.00 -8.47 -9.31
N LEU A 201 7.50 -9.54 -8.68
CA LEU A 201 7.71 -9.85 -7.27
C LEU A 201 8.93 -10.75 -7.02
N ARG A 202 9.91 -10.88 -7.94
CA ARG A 202 11.12 -11.69 -7.66
C ARG A 202 12.17 -10.96 -6.82
N GLY A 203 12.14 -9.63 -6.80
CA GLY A 203 13.10 -8.81 -6.03
C GLY A 203 12.84 -8.86 -4.52
N PRO A 204 11.63 -8.50 -4.06
CA PRO A 204 11.25 -8.61 -2.65
C PRO A 204 11.34 -10.06 -2.17
N ARG A 205 12.00 -10.31 -1.03
CA ARG A 205 12.13 -11.66 -0.44
C ARG A 205 11.40 -11.82 0.89
N ARG A 206 10.82 -10.74 1.39
CA ARG A 206 10.19 -10.63 2.70
C ARG A 206 8.84 -9.91 2.63
N LEU A 207 8.19 -9.90 1.45
CA LEU A 207 6.92 -9.20 1.29
C LEU A 207 5.87 -9.85 2.21
N GLN A 208 5.24 -9.03 3.02
CA GLN A 208 4.21 -9.42 4.00
C GLN A 208 2.84 -8.85 3.63
N ARG A 209 2.80 -7.67 3.01
CA ARG A 209 1.56 -7.01 2.58
C ARG A 209 1.68 -6.52 1.15
N LEU A 210 0.69 -6.87 0.34
CA LEU A 210 0.56 -6.44 -1.04
C LEU A 210 -0.86 -5.89 -1.27
N HIS A 211 -0.92 -4.60 -1.55
CA HIS A 211 -2.16 -3.88 -1.85
C HIS A 211 -2.21 -3.61 -3.36
N LEU A 212 -3.24 -4.16 -4.01
CA LEU A 212 -3.51 -4.03 -5.44
C LEU A 212 -4.98 -3.66 -5.70
N GLU A 213 -5.74 -3.38 -4.66
CA GLU A 213 -7.15 -3.00 -4.72
C GLU A 213 -7.39 -1.78 -5.59
N GLY A 214 -8.59 -1.64 -6.16
CA GLY A 214 -8.96 -0.45 -6.91
C GLY A 214 -8.14 -0.22 -8.19
N ASN A 215 -7.60 -1.29 -8.79
CA ASN A 215 -6.90 -1.24 -10.08
C ASN A 215 -7.81 -1.77 -11.21
N ARG A 216 -7.23 -2.11 -12.36
CA ARG A 216 -7.93 -2.65 -13.53
C ARG A 216 -7.41 -4.05 -13.89
N LEU A 217 -6.90 -4.79 -12.91
CA LEU A 217 -6.31 -6.10 -13.15
C LEU A 217 -7.36 -7.04 -13.70
N GLN A 218 -7.09 -7.65 -14.86
CA GLN A 218 -8.05 -8.54 -15.52
C GLN A 218 -7.83 -10.02 -15.20
N ARG A 219 -6.58 -10.38 -14.87
CA ARG A 219 -6.16 -11.76 -14.61
C ARG A 219 -5.08 -11.79 -13.53
N LEU A 220 -5.11 -12.83 -12.70
CA LEU A 220 -3.99 -13.18 -11.83
C LEU A 220 -3.20 -14.31 -12.48
N GLU A 221 -2.02 -13.98 -12.99
CA GLU A 221 -1.19 -14.92 -13.78
C GLU A 221 -0.50 -15.98 -12.92
N ALA A 222 -0.14 -17.09 -13.58
CA ALA A 222 0.57 -18.21 -12.96
C ALA A 222 1.93 -17.78 -12.40
N GLY A 223 2.27 -18.26 -11.21
CA GLY A 223 3.58 -18.04 -10.59
C GLY A 223 3.91 -16.60 -10.17
N LEU A 224 3.01 -15.62 -10.35
CA LEU A 224 3.25 -14.21 -9.96
C LEU A 224 3.59 -14.09 -8.47
N LEU A 225 2.81 -14.76 -7.62
CA LEU A 225 2.93 -14.72 -6.15
C LEU A 225 3.83 -15.82 -5.58
N ALA A 226 4.25 -16.80 -6.39
CA ALA A 226 5.06 -17.93 -5.94
C ALA A 226 6.36 -17.55 -5.21
N PRO A 227 7.06 -16.44 -5.55
CA PRO A 227 8.23 -15.99 -4.81
C PRO A 227 7.97 -15.46 -3.39
N GLN A 228 6.71 -15.35 -2.95
CA GLN A 228 6.33 -14.64 -1.72
C GLN A 228 5.79 -15.57 -0.60
N PRO A 229 6.65 -16.38 0.04
CA PRO A 229 6.21 -17.31 1.07
C PRO A 229 5.76 -16.64 2.37
N PHE A 230 6.18 -15.40 2.61
CA PHE A 230 5.87 -14.62 3.82
C PHE A 230 4.68 -13.67 3.67
N LEU A 231 4.02 -13.67 2.49
CA LEU A 231 2.89 -12.79 2.25
C LEU A 231 1.74 -13.19 3.18
N GLY A 232 1.32 -12.26 4.03
CA GLY A 232 0.24 -12.40 5.00
C GLY A 232 -1.04 -11.70 4.56
N VAL A 233 -0.92 -10.57 3.87
CA VAL A 233 -2.06 -9.76 3.42
C VAL A 233 -2.00 -9.57 1.91
N LEU A 234 -3.09 -9.90 1.23
CA LEU A 234 -3.27 -9.68 -0.19
C LEU A 234 -4.64 -9.07 -0.47
N PHE A 235 -4.65 -7.82 -0.94
CA PHE A 235 -5.85 -7.15 -1.40
C PHE A 235 -5.85 -7.04 -2.92
N LEU A 236 -6.91 -7.58 -3.51
CA LEU A 236 -7.19 -7.62 -4.95
C LEU A 236 -8.63 -7.16 -5.23
N ASN A 237 -9.36 -6.67 -4.23
CA ASN A 237 -10.71 -6.18 -4.39
C ASN A 237 -10.82 -4.98 -5.32
N ASP A 238 -12.02 -4.69 -5.80
CA ASP A 238 -12.27 -3.53 -6.68
C ASP A 238 -11.38 -3.54 -7.93
N ASN A 239 -11.20 -4.73 -8.53
CA ASN A 239 -10.48 -4.93 -9.78
C ASN A 239 -11.44 -5.46 -10.86
N GLN A 240 -10.90 -5.92 -11.98
CA GLN A 240 -11.66 -6.46 -13.12
C GLN A 240 -11.31 -7.93 -13.36
N LEU A 241 -10.95 -8.67 -12.31
CA LEU A 241 -10.46 -10.03 -12.44
C LEU A 241 -11.57 -10.92 -13.00
N THR A 242 -11.32 -11.50 -14.16
CA THR A 242 -12.20 -12.49 -14.81
C THR A 242 -11.67 -13.91 -14.65
N ALA A 243 -10.39 -14.06 -14.30
CA ALA A 243 -9.76 -15.35 -14.07
C ALA A 243 -8.58 -15.25 -13.10
N VAL A 244 -8.37 -16.35 -12.38
CA VAL A 244 -7.18 -16.61 -11.55
C VAL A 244 -6.57 -17.93 -12.02
N ALA A 245 -5.25 -17.98 -12.22
CA ALA A 245 -4.57 -19.21 -12.64
C ALA A 245 -4.56 -20.25 -11.49
N ALA A 246 -4.58 -21.54 -11.84
CA ALA A 246 -4.73 -22.64 -10.87
C ALA A 246 -3.65 -22.69 -9.78
N ASP A 247 -2.45 -22.20 -10.09
CA ASP A 247 -1.32 -22.15 -9.18
C ASP A 247 -1.01 -20.74 -8.64
N SER A 248 -1.91 -19.76 -8.82
CA SER A 248 -1.68 -18.37 -8.38
C SER A 248 -1.40 -18.26 -6.88
N PHE A 249 -2.04 -19.09 -6.05
CA PHE A 249 -1.80 -19.10 -4.59
C PHE A 249 -0.72 -20.11 -4.17
N ARG A 250 -0.09 -20.80 -5.12
CA ARG A 250 1.00 -21.73 -4.83
C ARG A 250 2.17 -20.96 -4.25
N GLY A 251 2.61 -21.37 -3.06
CA GLY A 251 3.76 -20.79 -2.37
C GLY A 251 3.40 -19.80 -1.26
N LEU A 252 2.15 -19.35 -1.18
CA LEU A 252 1.65 -18.50 -0.10
C LEU A 252 1.48 -19.31 1.20
N LYS A 253 2.55 -19.40 1.99
CA LYS A 253 2.58 -20.23 3.21
C LYS A 253 2.06 -19.53 4.45
N GLN A 254 1.91 -18.21 4.38
CA GLN A 254 1.62 -17.36 5.53
C GLN A 254 0.41 -16.45 5.34
N LEU A 255 -0.39 -16.68 4.28
CA LEU A 255 -1.52 -15.80 3.97
C LEU A 255 -2.57 -15.90 5.06
N ASP A 256 -2.86 -14.76 5.69
CA ASP A 256 -3.81 -14.60 6.80
C ASP A 256 -5.03 -13.78 6.38
N MET A 257 -4.89 -12.91 5.37
CA MET A 257 -5.94 -12.04 4.82
C MET A 257 -5.92 -12.08 3.28
N LEU A 258 -7.07 -12.40 2.67
CA LEU A 258 -7.28 -12.36 1.22
C LEU A 258 -8.59 -11.65 0.87
N ASP A 259 -8.50 -10.57 0.11
CA ASP A 259 -9.70 -9.92 -0.42
C ASP A 259 -9.72 -9.99 -1.96
N LEU A 260 -10.70 -10.71 -2.50
CA LEU A 260 -11.02 -10.85 -3.93
C LEU A 260 -12.38 -10.25 -4.26
N SER A 261 -13.03 -9.58 -3.30
CA SER A 261 -14.37 -9.05 -3.46
C SER A 261 -14.45 -8.02 -4.58
N ASN A 262 -15.65 -7.78 -5.08
CA ASN A 262 -15.92 -6.76 -6.10
C ASN A 262 -15.02 -6.89 -7.34
N ASN A 263 -15.05 -8.08 -7.94
CA ASN A 263 -14.36 -8.44 -9.17
C ASN A 263 -15.37 -9.04 -10.17
N SER A 264 -14.89 -9.62 -11.27
CA SER A 264 -15.71 -10.23 -12.32
C SER A 264 -15.50 -11.75 -12.44
N LEU A 265 -15.17 -12.42 -11.33
CA LEU A 265 -14.96 -13.87 -11.30
C LEU A 265 -16.29 -14.61 -11.36
N SER A 266 -16.47 -15.44 -12.39
CA SER A 266 -17.62 -16.34 -12.50
C SER A 266 -17.32 -17.75 -12.02
N SER A 267 -16.07 -18.18 -12.07
CA SER A 267 -15.61 -19.47 -11.55
C SER A 267 -14.14 -19.41 -11.18
N THR A 268 -13.63 -20.48 -10.55
CA THR A 268 -12.21 -20.65 -10.26
C THR A 268 -11.73 -22.02 -10.69
N PRO A 269 -10.48 -22.16 -11.14
CA PRO A 269 -9.95 -23.47 -11.54
C PRO A 269 -9.90 -24.46 -10.35
N PRO A 270 -10.05 -25.76 -10.63
CA PRO A 270 -9.94 -26.81 -9.62
C PRO A 270 -8.62 -26.75 -8.85
N GLY A 271 -8.68 -26.99 -7.55
CA GLY A 271 -7.51 -27.02 -6.67
C GLY A 271 -6.88 -25.67 -6.31
N LEU A 272 -7.35 -24.52 -6.86
CA LEU A 272 -6.84 -23.18 -6.52
C LEU A 272 -6.78 -22.95 -5.00
N TRP A 273 -7.88 -23.28 -4.33
CA TRP A 273 -8.08 -23.04 -2.89
C TRP A 273 -7.33 -24.04 -2.00
N ALA A 274 -6.89 -25.18 -2.53
CA ALA A 274 -6.16 -26.20 -1.77
C ALA A 274 -4.77 -25.73 -1.30
N PHE A 275 -4.29 -24.61 -1.85
CA PHE A 275 -3.08 -23.95 -1.37
C PHE A 275 -3.32 -23.09 -0.12
N LEU A 276 -4.58 -22.71 0.15
CA LEU A 276 -5.03 -21.85 1.26
C LEU A 276 -5.77 -22.66 2.33
N GLY A 277 -5.84 -22.15 3.57
CA GLY A 277 -6.65 -22.75 4.64
C GLY A 277 -6.22 -24.19 5.00
N ARG A 278 -4.91 -24.46 5.10
CA ARG A 278 -4.40 -25.80 5.44
C ARG A 278 -4.60 -26.07 6.94
N PRO A 279 -4.88 -27.33 7.36
CA PRO A 279 -5.02 -27.68 8.77
C PRO A 279 -3.81 -27.31 9.63
N THR A 280 -2.63 -27.20 9.02
CA THR A 280 -1.37 -26.85 9.70
C THR A 280 -1.24 -25.36 10.04
N ARG A 281 -1.99 -24.48 9.38
CA ARG A 281 -2.04 -23.04 9.65
C ARG A 281 -3.34 -22.46 9.06
N ASP A 282 -4.31 -22.20 9.92
CA ASP A 282 -5.53 -21.47 9.57
C ASP A 282 -5.22 -19.99 9.31
N MET A 283 -6.00 -19.37 8.43
CA MET A 283 -5.92 -17.93 8.17
C MET A 283 -6.29 -17.17 9.44
N GLN A 284 -5.46 -16.22 9.89
CA GLN A 284 -5.77 -15.49 11.13
C GLN A 284 -6.94 -14.52 10.96
N ASP A 285 -6.92 -13.72 9.89
CA ASP A 285 -7.87 -12.62 9.71
C ASP A 285 -9.12 -13.09 8.95
N GLY A 286 -8.94 -13.61 7.74
CA GLY A 286 -10.03 -14.18 6.96
C GLY A 286 -9.96 -13.84 5.48
N PHE A 287 -11.09 -13.99 4.79
CA PHE A 287 -11.16 -13.71 3.37
C PHE A 287 -12.53 -13.20 2.91
N ASP A 288 -12.52 -12.50 1.78
CA ASP A 288 -13.73 -12.04 1.10
C ASP A 288 -13.69 -12.39 -0.39
N VAL A 289 -14.77 -12.99 -0.87
CA VAL A 289 -15.01 -13.37 -2.27
C VAL A 289 -16.38 -12.90 -2.76
N SER A 290 -17.03 -12.04 -1.99
CA SER A 290 -18.35 -11.47 -2.29
C SER A 290 -18.32 -10.58 -3.52
N HIS A 291 -19.50 -10.18 -4.00
CA HIS A 291 -19.62 -9.24 -5.13
C HIS A 291 -18.85 -9.69 -6.38
N ASN A 292 -18.87 -10.99 -6.66
CA ASN A 292 -18.38 -11.59 -7.89
C ASN A 292 -19.54 -12.33 -8.58
N PRO A 293 -19.60 -12.37 -9.92
CA PRO A 293 -20.69 -13.00 -10.66
C PRO A 293 -20.59 -14.54 -10.69
N TRP A 294 -20.51 -15.18 -9.52
CA TRP A 294 -20.33 -16.64 -9.39
C TRP A 294 -21.40 -17.44 -10.13
N VAL A 295 -20.97 -18.33 -11.03
CA VAL A 295 -21.83 -19.32 -11.68
C VAL A 295 -21.79 -20.59 -10.82
N CYS A 296 -22.83 -20.77 -10.03
CA CYS A 296 -23.00 -21.86 -9.09
C CYS A 296 -23.49 -23.12 -9.81
N ASP A 297 -22.59 -23.75 -10.56
CA ASP A 297 -22.78 -25.06 -11.16
C ASP A 297 -21.68 -26.05 -10.70
N LYS A 298 -21.62 -27.22 -11.34
CA LYS A 298 -20.65 -28.28 -11.06
C LYS A 298 -19.18 -27.83 -11.13
N ASP A 299 -18.85 -26.76 -11.86
CA ASP A 299 -17.48 -26.27 -12.01
C ASP A 299 -17.05 -25.41 -10.80
N LEU A 300 -17.98 -25.01 -9.93
CA LEU A 300 -17.72 -24.23 -8.70
C LEU A 300 -17.61 -25.08 -7.43
N VAL A 301 -17.76 -26.41 -7.54
CA VAL A 301 -17.81 -27.35 -6.39
C VAL A 301 -16.59 -27.24 -5.47
N ASP A 302 -15.40 -27.03 -6.03
CA ASP A 302 -14.16 -26.92 -5.24
C ASP A 302 -14.15 -25.65 -4.36
N LEU A 303 -14.60 -24.52 -4.89
CA LEU A 303 -14.78 -23.29 -4.11
C LEU A 303 -15.82 -23.51 -3.01
N CYS A 304 -16.97 -24.08 -3.37
CA CYS A 304 -18.07 -24.34 -2.44
C CYS A 304 -17.65 -25.19 -1.24
N ARG A 305 -16.93 -26.30 -1.50
CA ARG A 305 -16.39 -27.17 -0.45
C ARG A 305 -15.41 -26.42 0.45
N TRP A 306 -14.55 -25.59 -0.13
CA TRP A 306 -13.58 -24.80 0.63
C TRP A 306 -14.25 -23.73 1.49
N LEU A 307 -15.26 -23.02 0.95
CA LEU A 307 -16.03 -22.02 1.69
C LEU A 307 -16.78 -22.64 2.86
N ALA A 308 -17.44 -23.79 2.67
CA ALA A 308 -18.13 -24.50 3.74
C ALA A 308 -17.17 -24.87 4.89
N ALA A 309 -15.95 -25.33 4.55
CA ALA A 309 -14.92 -25.67 5.53
C ALA A 309 -14.32 -24.45 6.26
N ASN A 310 -14.37 -23.25 5.66
CA ASN A 310 -13.76 -22.03 6.18
C ASN A 310 -14.77 -20.90 6.45
N ARG A 311 -16.06 -21.24 6.62
CA ARG A 311 -17.16 -20.26 6.76
C ARG A 311 -16.97 -19.26 7.90
N HIS A 312 -16.30 -19.65 8.99
CA HIS A 312 -16.03 -18.77 10.13
C HIS A 312 -15.01 -17.66 9.83
N LYS A 313 -14.30 -17.74 8.69
CA LYS A 313 -13.31 -16.77 8.22
C LYS A 313 -13.82 -15.87 7.10
N MET A 314 -15.06 -16.07 6.65
CA MET A 314 -15.68 -15.25 5.62
C MET A 314 -16.17 -13.93 6.21
N PHE A 315 -15.71 -12.79 5.67
CA PHE A 315 -16.22 -11.48 6.08
C PHE A 315 -17.66 -11.25 5.61
N SER A 316 -17.98 -11.58 4.35
CA SER A 316 -19.24 -11.21 3.69
C SER A 316 -20.03 -12.45 3.24
N GLN A 317 -20.43 -13.29 4.20
CA GLN A 317 -21.19 -14.53 3.90
C GLN A 317 -22.52 -14.27 3.19
N ASN A 318 -23.26 -13.25 3.62
CA ASN A 318 -24.58 -12.93 3.06
C ASN A 318 -24.51 -12.29 1.67
N ASP A 319 -23.39 -11.64 1.34
CA ASP A 319 -23.19 -10.96 0.06
C ASP A 319 -22.42 -11.82 -0.96
N THR A 320 -22.07 -13.07 -0.58
CA THR A 320 -21.49 -14.07 -1.48
C THR A 320 -22.61 -14.86 -2.14
N LEU A 321 -23.11 -14.34 -3.28
CA LEU A 321 -24.30 -14.82 -3.98
C LEU A 321 -23.97 -15.48 -5.32
N CYS A 322 -24.85 -16.37 -5.76
CA CYS A 322 -24.83 -16.93 -7.10
C CYS A 322 -25.41 -15.92 -8.12
N ALA A 323 -24.68 -15.63 -9.19
CA ALA A 323 -25.18 -14.86 -10.33
C ALA A 323 -25.89 -15.74 -11.37
N GLY A 324 -25.58 -17.03 -11.42
CA GLY A 324 -26.25 -18.02 -12.26
C GLY A 324 -25.98 -19.45 -11.78
N PRO A 325 -26.61 -20.47 -12.38
CA PRO A 325 -27.70 -20.38 -13.36
C PRO A 325 -29.00 -19.77 -12.77
N GLU A 326 -29.99 -19.45 -13.61
CA GLU A 326 -31.21 -18.72 -13.17
C GLU A 326 -31.93 -19.37 -11.98
N ALA A 327 -31.93 -20.70 -11.89
CA ALA A 327 -32.59 -21.46 -10.82
C ALA A 327 -32.05 -21.14 -9.41
N VAL A 328 -30.78 -20.74 -9.31
CA VAL A 328 -30.09 -20.43 -8.04
C VAL A 328 -29.64 -18.98 -7.95
N ARG A 329 -29.99 -18.15 -8.93
CA ARG A 329 -29.58 -16.75 -8.99
C ARG A 329 -30.08 -15.97 -7.76
N GLY A 330 -29.17 -15.22 -7.14
CA GLY A 330 -29.43 -14.45 -5.92
C GLY A 330 -29.43 -15.27 -4.63
N GLN A 331 -29.33 -16.61 -4.71
CA GLN A 331 -29.15 -17.44 -3.52
C GLN A 331 -27.71 -17.32 -2.99
N ARG A 332 -27.54 -17.52 -1.69
CA ARG A 332 -26.21 -17.54 -1.08
C ARG A 332 -25.46 -18.78 -1.55
N LEU A 333 -24.21 -18.61 -1.94
CA LEU A 333 -23.37 -19.67 -2.47
C LEU A 333 -23.24 -20.83 -1.47
N LEU A 334 -23.08 -20.53 -0.17
CA LEU A 334 -23.02 -21.54 0.90
C LEU A 334 -24.30 -22.39 0.99
N ASP A 335 -25.49 -21.80 0.82
CA ASP A 335 -26.75 -22.54 0.88
C ASP A 335 -26.87 -23.53 -0.29
N VAL A 336 -26.47 -23.10 -1.49
CA VAL A 336 -26.47 -23.94 -2.69
C VAL A 336 -25.45 -25.09 -2.58
N ALA A 337 -24.32 -24.83 -1.91
CA ALA A 337 -23.30 -25.83 -1.64
C ALA A 337 -23.77 -26.92 -0.67
N GLU A 338 -24.49 -26.54 0.39
CA GLU A 338 -24.96 -27.46 1.44
C GLU A 338 -26.14 -28.34 0.99
N LEU A 339 -26.96 -27.85 0.06
CA LEU A 339 -28.11 -28.59 -0.48
C LEU A 339 -27.72 -29.65 -1.53
N GLY A 340 -26.44 -29.75 -1.92
CA GLY A 340 -25.97 -30.72 -2.91
C GLY A 340 -26.51 -30.47 -4.33
N THR A 341 -26.91 -29.23 -4.62
CA THR A 341 -27.52 -28.81 -5.89
C THR A 341 -26.52 -28.45 -6.99
N LEU A 342 -25.22 -28.68 -6.76
CA LEU A 342 -24.11 -28.34 -7.66
C LEU A 342 -23.54 -29.56 -8.40
#